data_AF-A0A515EQR2-F1
#
_entry.id   AF-A0A515EQR2-F1
#
_cell.length_a   1.000
_cell.length_b   1.000
_cell.length_c   1.000
_cell.angle_alpha   90.00
_cell.angle_beta   90.00
_cell.angle_gamma   90.00
#
_symmetry.space_group_name_H-M   'P 1'
#
loop_
_entity.id
_entity.type
_entity.pdbx_description
1 polymer ?
#
loop_
_entity_poly.entity_id
_entity_poly.type
_entity_poly.pdbx_seq_one_letter_code
_entity_poly.pdbx_strand_id
1 'polypeptide(L)'
;MATQTLNKQALSDIASLQSYAPRQAALDLLAQGCMEEFLDWELGEGYVAANGEPKQVEERFAVATRRQALLNELALDGALYGRISDVAQGKEEDALLRLALERIPYLFASPLEIALRTAPIEAFEKTLLSWSSPERRFFGIDGSSKDGHGWQSFSIRSSILDKKQSSRALFDIGQRLKRHSLLTLALLLGKTEHAVALCRHGLRPDSQNEWDDVFSALQSFKGLTPDQQTWLTGCVEPKTIQAIEWLIEQDNLFNAMEEAAEELEAPQGIPKLGELLDQGASFSYYPMIKAMEWGQLDLLERMFKSGGNPNVTYKSGAPLMARIAGDEYFTLEALDLFLKYGTNPTMGEGAESYFGDGWNLSALASFVWSGRFEHLKKACDGPVAPIALRRDKAGYEPSFGDTKKKSKKPKVYYSQMLALALQKDHGAMAAWMIQKHGCRLDDLEPENGEPCSAFGQGDTIEEAKAAQLQAEMKASLPKPELRTTSSLANTP
;
A
#
# COMPACT_ATOMS: atom_id res chain seq x y z
N MET A 1 38.95 7.46 32.70
CA MET A 1 37.58 7.06 32.32
C MET A 1 36.63 7.69 33.31
N ALA A 2 35.94 8.77 32.94
CA ALA A 2 34.90 9.34 33.79
C ALA A 2 33.64 8.50 33.60
N THR A 3 33.18 7.81 34.64
CA THR A 3 31.87 7.17 34.68
C THR A 3 30.82 8.29 34.74
N GLN A 4 30.36 8.74 33.57
CA GLN A 4 29.19 9.61 33.48
C GLN A 4 28.03 8.92 34.19
N THR A 5 27.57 9.53 35.27
CA THR A 5 26.48 9.01 36.09
C THR A 5 25.20 9.37 35.37
N LEU A 6 24.64 8.43 34.60
CA LEU A 6 23.35 8.58 33.93
C LEU A 6 22.31 9.14 34.91
N ASN A 7 21.47 10.06 34.44
CA ASN A 7 20.42 10.66 35.24
C ASN A 7 19.58 9.58 35.94
N LYS A 8 19.56 9.58 37.28
CA LYS A 8 18.81 8.62 38.11
C LYS A 8 17.32 8.57 37.74
N GLN A 9 16.75 9.69 37.28
CA GLN A 9 15.37 9.77 36.83
C GLN A 9 15.16 8.93 35.57
N ALA A 10 16.01 9.07 34.56
CA ALA A 10 15.89 8.32 33.32
C ALA A 10 16.09 6.80 33.53
N LEU A 11 16.97 6.40 34.47
CA LEU A 11 17.10 5.01 34.88
C LEU A 11 15.84 4.47 35.57
N SER A 12 15.18 5.30 36.39
CA SER A 12 13.90 4.98 37.03
C SER A 12 12.78 4.87 36.00
N ASP A 13 12.75 5.75 35.01
CA ASP A 13 11.74 5.74 33.95
C ASP A 13 11.90 4.47 33.08
N ILE A 14 13.13 4.10 32.70
CA ILE A 14 13.41 2.85 31.97
C ILE A 14 13.00 1.60 32.78
N ALA A 15 13.27 1.59 34.10
CA ALA A 15 12.85 0.50 34.97
C ALA A 15 11.32 0.42 35.13
N SER A 16 10.65 1.58 35.19
CA SER A 16 9.18 1.64 35.25
C SER A 16 8.53 1.10 33.97
N LEU A 17 9.17 1.26 32.81
CA LEU A 17 8.67 0.77 31.53
C LEU A 17 8.63 -0.76 31.43
N GLN A 18 9.57 -1.48 32.07
CA GLN A 18 9.53 -2.95 32.16
C GLN A 18 8.34 -3.46 33.01
N SER A 19 7.81 -2.62 33.91
CA SER A 19 6.69 -2.94 34.79
C SER A 19 5.37 -2.27 34.36
N TYR A 20 5.34 -1.70 33.15
CA TYR A 20 4.27 -0.85 32.69
C TYR A 20 3.05 -1.66 32.23
N ALA A 21 2.08 -1.84 33.13
CA ALA A 21 0.86 -2.62 32.90
C ALA A 21 0.10 -2.26 31.60
N PRO A 22 -0.01 -0.97 31.19
CA PRO A 22 -0.66 -0.64 29.92
C PRO A 22 0.08 -1.19 28.69
N ARG A 23 1.41 -1.20 28.69
CA ARG A 23 2.19 -1.77 27.57
C ARG A 23 2.03 -3.28 27.51
N GLN A 24 2.00 -3.96 28.65
CA GLN A 24 1.71 -5.40 28.67
C GLN A 24 0.32 -5.69 28.12
N ALA A 25 -0.70 -4.88 28.48
CA ALA A 25 -2.04 -5.02 27.91
C ALA A 25 -2.04 -4.86 26.37
N ALA A 26 -1.28 -3.90 25.83
CA ALA A 26 -1.13 -3.75 24.39
C ALA A 26 -0.48 -4.97 23.72
N LEU A 27 0.57 -5.53 24.33
CA LEU A 27 1.21 -6.76 23.87
C LEU A 27 0.25 -7.95 23.93
N ASP A 28 -0.55 -8.04 24.99
CA ASP A 28 -1.55 -9.10 25.17
C ASP A 28 -2.65 -8.99 24.11
N LEU A 29 -3.12 -7.78 23.80
CA LEU A 29 -4.11 -7.55 22.72
C LEU A 29 -3.55 -7.97 21.36
N LEU A 30 -2.30 -7.61 21.04
CA LEU A 30 -1.64 -8.04 19.79
C LEU A 30 -1.45 -9.56 19.75
N ALA A 31 -1.04 -10.19 20.86
CA ALA A 31 -0.88 -11.63 20.95
C ALA A 31 -2.21 -12.39 20.80
N GLN A 32 -3.32 -11.79 21.25
CA GLN A 32 -4.68 -12.31 21.09
C GLN A 32 -5.31 -11.99 19.72
N GLY A 33 -4.66 -11.15 18.92
CA GLY A 33 -5.19 -10.69 17.62
C GLY A 33 -6.36 -9.71 17.74
N CYS A 34 -6.52 -9.05 18.89
CA CYS A 34 -7.55 -8.06 19.20
C CYS A 34 -7.15 -6.67 18.66
N MET A 35 -7.13 -6.53 17.33
CA MET A 35 -6.58 -5.35 16.67
C MET A 35 -7.42 -4.08 16.86
N GLU A 36 -8.75 -4.19 16.93
CA GLU A 36 -9.60 -3.02 17.12
C GLU A 36 -9.44 -2.47 18.54
N GLU A 37 -9.39 -3.36 19.52
CA GLU A 37 -9.13 -3.04 20.92
C GLU A 37 -7.71 -2.49 21.13
N PHE A 38 -6.72 -3.01 20.40
CA PHE A 38 -5.36 -2.45 20.42
C PHE A 38 -5.35 -1.00 19.91
N LEU A 39 -6.05 -0.71 18.81
CA LEU A 39 -6.11 0.64 18.24
C LEU A 39 -6.88 1.61 19.13
N ASP A 40 -7.97 1.14 19.74
CA ASP A 40 -8.74 1.92 20.71
C ASP A 40 -7.92 2.16 21.99
N TRP A 41 -7.15 1.16 22.44
CA TRP A 41 -6.19 1.30 23.53
C TRP A 41 -5.11 2.34 23.18
N GLU A 42 -4.46 2.23 22.03
CA GLU A 42 -3.36 3.12 21.62
C GLU A 42 -3.81 4.59 21.59
N LEU A 43 -5.02 4.86 21.12
CA LEU A 43 -5.58 6.21 21.03
C LEU A 43 -6.22 6.71 22.33
N GLY A 44 -6.58 5.79 23.23
CA GLY A 44 -7.17 6.07 24.53
C GLY A 44 -6.15 5.95 25.65
N GLU A 45 -6.20 4.83 26.38
CA GLU A 45 -5.37 4.58 27.55
C GLU A 45 -3.87 4.65 27.24
N GLY A 46 -3.43 4.08 26.12
CA GLY A 46 -2.05 4.13 25.62
C GLY A 46 -1.57 5.55 25.28
N TYR A 47 -2.46 6.40 24.79
CA TYR A 47 -2.14 7.81 24.52
C TYR A 47 -2.04 8.63 25.81
N VAL A 48 -3.00 8.44 26.73
CA VAL A 48 -3.01 9.10 28.04
C VAL A 48 -1.76 8.69 28.83
N ALA A 49 -1.46 7.39 28.81
CA ALA A 49 -0.23 6.80 29.31
C ALA A 49 1.02 7.52 28.81
N ALA A 50 1.06 7.81 27.50
CA ALA A 50 2.18 8.49 26.87
C ALA A 50 2.24 9.97 27.24
N ASN A 51 1.14 10.71 27.11
CA ASN A 51 1.17 12.17 27.09
C ASN A 51 0.69 12.82 28.38
N GLY A 52 0.18 12.04 29.33
CA GLY A 52 -0.40 12.53 30.58
C GLY A 52 -1.80 13.14 30.42
N GLU A 53 -2.30 13.26 29.20
CA GLU A 53 -3.59 13.89 28.88
C GLU A 53 -4.35 13.12 27.80
N PRO A 54 -5.69 13.08 27.86
CA PRO A 54 -6.52 12.46 26.83
C PRO A 54 -6.52 13.27 25.54
N LYS A 55 -6.43 12.58 24.41
CA LYS A 55 -6.56 13.18 23.08
C LYS A 55 -7.98 13.76 22.92
N GLN A 56 -8.13 14.97 22.36
CA GLN A 56 -9.45 15.51 22.08
C GLN A 56 -10.18 14.63 21.05
N VAL A 57 -11.31 14.07 21.48
CA VAL A 57 -12.08 13.03 20.78
C VAL A 57 -12.69 13.52 19.46
N GLU A 58 -12.62 14.81 19.14
CA GLU A 58 -13.30 15.45 18.00
C GLU A 58 -12.47 15.52 16.70
N GLU A 59 -11.17 15.25 16.73
CA GLU A 59 -10.31 15.13 15.52
C GLU A 59 -10.46 13.76 14.83
N ARG A 60 -11.73 13.36 14.58
CA ARG A 60 -12.16 12.03 14.08
C ARG A 60 -12.02 11.84 12.57
N PHE A 61 -10.85 12.08 11.98
CA PHE A 61 -10.51 11.52 10.66
C PHE A 61 -10.18 9.99 10.74
N ALA A 62 -10.81 9.31 11.69
CA ALA A 62 -10.18 8.30 12.54
C ALA A 62 -10.16 6.87 11.99
N VAL A 63 -10.52 6.58 10.74
CA VAL A 63 -10.37 5.20 10.22
C VAL A 63 -9.06 5.03 9.46
N ALA A 64 -8.67 6.02 8.66
CA ALA A 64 -7.39 6.06 7.98
C ALA A 64 -6.23 6.22 8.99
N THR A 65 -6.35 7.17 9.93
CA THR A 65 -5.34 7.40 10.97
C THR A 65 -5.19 6.21 11.93
N ARG A 66 -6.28 5.49 12.25
CA ARG A 66 -6.24 4.26 13.05
C ARG A 66 -5.37 3.18 12.40
N ARG A 67 -5.43 3.04 11.08
CA ARG A 67 -4.65 2.03 10.34
C ARG A 67 -3.20 2.48 10.10
N GLN A 68 -2.97 3.78 9.96
CA GLN A 68 -1.62 4.35 9.88
C GLN A 68 -0.82 4.18 11.19
N ALA A 69 -1.50 4.13 12.34
CA ALA A 69 -0.86 3.86 13.62
C ALA A 69 -0.15 2.50 13.67
N LEU A 70 -0.62 1.49 12.89
CA LEU A 70 0.05 0.19 12.74
C LEU A 70 1.45 0.26 12.13
N LEU A 71 1.73 1.33 11.38
CA LEU A 71 3.00 1.52 10.69
C LEU A 71 3.93 2.45 11.45
N ASN A 72 3.40 3.31 12.32
CA ASN A 72 4.24 4.19 13.11
C ASN A 72 4.83 3.42 14.30
N GLU A 73 5.96 3.92 14.81
CA GLU A 73 6.36 3.60 16.18
C GLU A 73 5.16 3.83 17.08
N LEU A 74 4.90 2.92 18.04
CA LEU A 74 3.82 3.09 19.00
C LEU A 74 3.82 4.55 19.46
N ALA A 75 2.69 5.25 19.42
CA ALA A 75 2.66 6.68 19.75
C ALA A 75 3.32 6.98 21.11
N LEU A 76 3.26 5.99 22.02
CA LEU A 76 4.00 5.93 23.28
C LEU A 76 5.52 6.02 23.12
N ASP A 77 6.11 5.24 22.21
CA ASP A 77 7.56 5.18 21.96
C ASP A 77 8.09 6.49 21.37
N GLY A 78 7.36 7.12 20.45
CA GLY A 78 7.74 8.42 19.87
C GLY A 78 7.72 9.57 20.90
N ALA A 79 6.68 9.63 21.75
CA ALA A 79 6.61 10.60 22.85
C ALA A 79 7.65 10.33 23.94
N LEU A 80 7.96 9.05 24.18
CA LEU A 80 9.02 8.65 25.10
C LEU A 80 10.40 9.03 24.55
N TYR A 81 10.63 8.85 23.26
CA TYR A 81 11.85 9.29 22.59
C TYR A 81 12.01 10.80 22.63
N GLY A 82 10.95 11.56 22.36
CA GLY A 82 10.95 13.01 22.54
C GLY A 82 11.43 13.40 23.94
N ARG A 83 10.90 12.75 24.98
CA ARG A 83 11.33 12.99 26.38
C ARG A 83 12.74 12.50 26.69
N ILE A 84 13.15 11.34 26.18
CA ILE A 84 14.52 10.83 26.35
C ILE A 84 15.51 11.76 25.65
N SER A 85 15.18 12.27 24.45
CA SER A 85 15.96 13.21 23.66
C SER A 85 16.02 14.59 24.31
N ASP A 86 14.89 15.09 24.83
CA ASP A 86 14.80 16.36 25.57
C ASP A 86 15.66 16.36 26.85
N VAL A 87 15.68 15.22 27.57
CA VAL A 87 16.54 15.01 28.75
C VAL A 87 18.01 14.91 28.35
N ALA A 88 18.31 14.64 27.08
CA ALA A 88 19.62 14.22 26.64
C ALA A 88 20.27 15.12 25.59
N GLN A 89 20.11 16.45 25.69
CA GLN A 89 20.80 17.43 24.83
C GLN A 89 22.37 17.45 24.96
N GLY A 90 23.00 16.35 25.37
CA GLY A 90 24.45 16.10 25.37
C GLY A 90 24.81 14.64 25.02
N LYS A 91 26.09 14.26 25.12
CA LYS A 91 26.60 12.90 24.78
C LYS A 91 25.97 11.72 25.56
N GLU A 92 25.03 11.99 26.47
CA GLU A 92 24.33 11.01 27.30
C GLU A 92 23.06 10.43 26.62
N GLU A 93 22.60 11.03 25.52
CA GLU A 93 21.46 10.57 24.69
C GLU A 93 21.64 9.14 24.20
N ASP A 94 22.79 8.89 23.58
CA ASP A 94 23.14 7.60 23.04
C ASP A 94 23.27 6.52 24.12
N ALA A 95 23.52 6.90 25.37
CA ALA A 95 23.64 5.97 26.49
C ALA A 95 22.29 5.63 27.11
N LEU A 96 21.39 6.62 27.27
CA LEU A 96 20.02 6.39 27.74
C LEU A 96 19.17 5.64 26.71
N LEU A 97 19.25 6.05 25.44
CA LEU A 97 18.58 5.37 24.34
C LEU A 97 19.05 3.91 24.22
N ARG A 98 20.37 3.68 24.31
CA ARG A 98 20.94 2.33 24.33
C ARG A 98 20.40 1.50 25.50
N LEU A 99 20.38 2.06 26.70
CA LEU A 99 19.89 1.36 27.87
C LEU A 99 18.40 1.03 27.74
N ALA A 100 17.61 1.95 27.18
CA ALA A 100 16.18 1.75 26.93
C ALA A 100 15.95 0.64 25.90
N LEU A 101 16.74 0.61 24.81
CA LEU A 101 16.75 -0.48 23.81
C LEU A 101 17.19 -1.83 24.40
N GLU A 102 18.19 -1.84 25.29
CA GLU A 102 18.69 -3.05 25.96
C GLU A 102 17.72 -3.60 27.03
N ARG A 103 16.89 -2.72 27.62
CA ARG A 103 15.97 -3.06 28.71
C ARG A 103 14.54 -3.27 28.23
N ILE A 104 14.15 -2.74 27.08
CA ILE A 104 12.78 -2.78 26.56
C ILE A 104 12.83 -3.30 25.13
N PRO A 105 12.66 -4.62 24.91
CA PRO A 105 12.87 -5.27 23.61
C PRO A 105 12.03 -4.73 22.44
N TYR A 106 10.98 -3.96 22.73
CA TYR A 106 9.99 -3.48 21.77
C TYR A 106 10.00 -1.96 21.59
N LEU A 107 10.94 -1.25 22.21
CA LEU A 107 11.01 0.19 22.08
C LEU A 107 11.33 0.56 20.62
N PHE A 108 10.55 1.48 20.06
CA PHE A 108 10.57 1.89 18.65
C PHE A 108 10.01 0.84 17.68
N ALA A 109 9.57 -0.33 18.13
CA ALA A 109 9.03 -1.33 17.20
C ALA A 109 7.64 -0.90 16.71
N SER A 110 7.38 -1.01 15.40
CA SER A 110 6.01 -0.86 14.90
C SER A 110 5.14 -2.02 15.42
N PRO A 111 3.81 -1.86 15.49
CA PRO A 111 2.89 -2.94 15.81
C PRO A 111 3.12 -4.23 15.00
N LEU A 112 3.50 -4.11 13.71
CA LEU A 112 3.87 -5.27 12.89
C LEU A 112 5.18 -5.93 13.35
N GLU A 113 6.21 -5.17 13.71
CA GLU A 113 7.45 -5.75 14.29
C GLU A 113 7.17 -6.46 15.62
N ILE A 114 6.31 -5.88 16.45
CA ILE A 114 5.91 -6.46 17.74
C ILE A 114 5.14 -7.75 17.51
N ALA A 115 4.11 -7.73 16.66
CA ALA A 115 3.32 -8.90 16.32
C ALA A 115 4.20 -9.99 15.68
N LEU A 116 5.10 -9.62 14.78
CA LEU A 116 6.07 -10.55 14.19
C LEU A 116 6.88 -11.25 15.27
N ARG A 117 7.30 -10.56 16.34
CA ARG A 117 8.09 -11.15 17.44
C ARG A 117 7.27 -11.99 18.40
N THR A 118 6.05 -11.56 18.71
CA THR A 118 5.29 -12.06 19.88
C THR A 118 4.03 -12.84 19.53
N ALA A 119 3.38 -12.52 18.41
CA ALA A 119 2.10 -13.10 18.07
C ALA A 119 2.26 -14.48 17.41
N PRO A 120 1.32 -15.41 17.66
CA PRO A 120 1.18 -16.62 16.86
C PRO A 120 0.84 -16.25 15.41
N ILE A 121 1.05 -17.18 14.48
CA ILE A 121 0.91 -16.93 13.04
C ILE A 121 -0.50 -16.45 12.67
N GLU A 122 -1.54 -16.99 13.30
CA GLU A 122 -2.94 -16.65 13.02
C GLU A 122 -3.26 -15.20 13.40
N ALA A 123 -2.72 -14.72 14.53
CA ALA A 123 -2.90 -13.33 14.96
C ALA A 123 -2.08 -12.37 14.09
N PHE A 124 -0.88 -12.79 13.67
CA PHE A 124 -0.05 -12.03 12.74
C PHE A 124 -0.71 -11.90 11.36
N GLU A 125 -1.27 -12.98 10.80
CA GLU A 125 -2.01 -12.95 9.54
C GLU A 125 -3.26 -12.07 9.62
N LYS A 126 -4.02 -12.10 10.73
CA LYS A 126 -5.12 -11.14 10.95
C LYS A 126 -4.65 -9.69 10.96
N THR A 127 -3.47 -9.44 11.52
CA THR A 127 -2.83 -8.11 11.51
C THR A 127 -2.49 -7.69 10.08
N LEU A 128 -1.90 -8.59 9.29
CA LEU A 128 -1.58 -8.36 7.87
C LEU A 128 -2.84 -8.18 7.00
N LEU A 129 -3.89 -8.97 7.21
CA LEU A 129 -5.19 -8.83 6.52
C LEU A 129 -5.84 -7.48 6.80
N SER A 130 -5.79 -7.05 8.06
CA SER A 130 -6.28 -5.73 8.49
C SER A 130 -5.51 -4.58 7.83
N TRP A 131 -4.31 -4.88 7.33
CA TRP A 131 -3.41 -3.98 6.61
C TRP A 131 -3.60 -4.06 5.08
N SER A 132 -3.87 -5.25 4.51
CA SER A 132 -3.97 -5.46 3.05
C SER A 132 -5.35 -5.22 2.41
N SER A 133 -6.37 -4.89 3.20
CA SER A 133 -7.76 -4.70 2.72
C SER A 133 -7.87 -3.61 1.64
N PRO A 134 -8.64 -3.82 0.55
CA PRO A 134 -8.83 -2.85 -0.53
C PRO A 134 -9.43 -1.51 -0.08
N GLU A 135 -10.30 -1.50 0.94
CA GLU A 135 -10.82 -0.27 1.57
C GLU A 135 -9.75 0.52 2.35
N ARG A 136 -8.53 -0.05 2.45
CA ARG A 136 -7.42 0.38 3.31
C ARG A 136 -6.13 0.63 2.55
N ARG A 137 -6.07 0.33 1.23
CA ARG A 137 -4.88 0.61 0.42
C ARG A 137 -4.71 2.12 0.33
N PHE A 138 -3.81 2.63 1.15
CA PHE A 138 -3.34 4.00 1.03
C PHE A 138 -2.71 4.18 -0.35
N PHE A 139 -3.19 5.18 -1.09
CA PHE A 139 -2.42 5.78 -2.18
C PHE A 139 -1.03 6.13 -1.61
N GLY A 140 0.04 5.54 -2.15
CA GLY A 140 1.40 5.78 -1.66
C GLY A 140 2.11 4.58 -1.03
N ILE A 141 1.62 3.34 -1.16
CA ILE A 141 2.45 2.13 -0.95
C ILE A 141 2.68 1.43 -2.29
N ASP A 142 2.95 2.21 -3.32
CA ASP A 142 4.00 1.86 -4.23
C ASP A 142 5.30 1.78 -3.40
N GLY A 143 6.10 0.71 -3.53
CA GLY A 143 7.40 0.58 -2.84
C GLY A 143 8.38 1.73 -3.10
N SER A 144 7.98 2.71 -3.91
CA SER A 144 8.63 3.98 -4.22
C SER A 144 8.24 5.18 -3.36
N SER A 145 7.23 5.16 -2.49
CA SER A 145 7.01 6.34 -1.63
C SER A 145 8.20 6.49 -0.67
N LYS A 146 9.04 7.46 -1.01
CA LYS A 146 10.29 7.81 -0.33
C LYS A 146 10.06 8.26 1.13
N ASP A 147 8.79 8.40 1.52
CA ASP A 147 8.35 8.98 2.78
C ASP A 147 7.69 7.93 3.69
N GLY A 148 8.11 6.66 3.57
CA GLY A 148 7.81 5.58 4.52
C GLY A 148 8.33 5.86 5.93
N HIS A 149 7.72 6.84 6.61
CA HIS A 149 8.07 7.31 7.94
C HIS A 149 7.84 6.26 9.04
N GLY A 150 7.23 5.12 8.72
CA GLY A 150 6.93 4.05 9.68
C GLY A 150 8.10 3.15 10.08
N TRP A 151 9.20 3.15 9.32
CA TRP A 151 10.30 2.19 9.51
C TRP A 151 11.55 2.81 10.14
N GLN A 152 11.37 3.95 10.80
CA GLN A 152 12.45 4.70 11.40
C GLN A 152 13.21 3.86 12.42
N SER A 153 12.60 2.93 13.15
CA SER A 153 13.25 2.20 14.24
C SER A 153 14.41 1.29 13.84
N PHE A 154 14.29 0.51 12.75
CA PHE A 154 15.41 -0.29 12.24
C PHE A 154 16.50 0.61 11.65
N SER A 155 16.11 1.70 10.97
CA SER A 155 17.04 2.70 10.47
C SER A 155 17.73 3.49 11.59
N ILE A 156 17.02 3.76 12.69
CA ILE A 156 17.50 4.42 13.90
C ILE A 156 18.49 3.49 14.58
N ARG A 157 18.13 2.21 14.77
CA ARG A 157 19.04 1.18 15.25
C ARG A 157 20.31 1.11 14.38
N SER A 158 20.18 0.95 13.07
CA SER A 158 21.33 0.97 12.14
C SER A 158 22.19 2.25 12.30
N SER A 159 21.57 3.43 12.38
CA SER A 159 22.29 4.71 12.48
C SER A 159 23.03 4.92 13.81
N ILE A 160 22.50 4.40 14.93
CA ILE A 160 23.16 4.45 16.24
C ILE A 160 24.43 3.59 16.24
N LEU A 161 24.41 2.44 15.55
CA LEU A 161 25.58 1.60 15.37
C LEU A 161 26.63 2.25 14.46
N ASP A 162 26.20 2.89 13.37
CA ASP A 162 27.10 3.55 12.41
C ASP A 162 27.91 4.68 13.06
N LYS A 163 27.27 5.54 13.88
CA LYS A 163 27.94 6.63 14.63
C LYS A 163 29.03 6.16 15.60
N LYS A 164 29.01 4.90 16.05
CA LYS A 164 30.01 4.36 17.00
C LYS A 164 31.21 3.70 16.33
N GLN A 165 31.08 3.24 15.08
CA GLN A 165 32.09 2.37 14.47
C GLN A 165 32.45 2.71 13.02
N SER A 166 31.86 3.75 12.39
CA SER A 166 32.14 4.13 10.99
C SER A 166 32.09 2.93 10.03
N SER A 167 31.12 2.06 10.23
CA SER A 167 31.01 0.81 9.49
C SER A 167 29.99 1.03 8.37
N ARG A 168 30.52 1.35 7.18
CA ARG A 168 29.76 1.46 5.93
C ARG A 168 28.80 0.28 5.72
N ALA A 169 29.15 -0.90 6.23
CA ALA A 169 28.31 -2.10 6.20
C ALA A 169 26.97 -1.94 6.94
N LEU A 170 26.92 -1.26 8.09
CA LEU A 170 25.68 -1.09 8.87
C LEU A 170 24.74 -0.07 8.24
N PHE A 171 25.30 1.01 7.68
CA PHE A 171 24.56 1.97 6.87
C PHE A 171 24.02 1.30 5.60
N ASP A 172 24.84 0.51 4.90
CA ASP A 172 24.44 -0.22 3.70
C ASP A 172 23.33 -1.26 4.00
N ILE A 173 23.42 -2.00 5.12
CA ILE A 173 22.34 -2.88 5.60
C ILE A 173 21.06 -2.07 5.83
N GLY A 174 21.15 -0.94 6.54
CA GLY A 174 20.00 -0.09 6.84
C GLY A 174 19.32 0.45 5.59
N GLN A 175 20.08 0.90 4.58
CA GLN A 175 19.54 1.41 3.32
C GLN A 175 18.91 0.32 2.46
N ARG A 176 19.56 -0.86 2.37
CA ARG A 176 19.06 -1.99 1.56
C ARG A 176 17.82 -2.63 2.17
N LEU A 177 17.71 -2.62 3.50
CA LEU A 177 16.56 -3.21 4.21
C LEU A 177 15.33 -2.31 4.29
N LYS A 178 15.36 -1.06 3.80
CA LYS A 178 14.22 -0.13 3.91
C LYS A 178 12.92 -0.67 3.31
N ARG A 179 13.01 -1.54 2.29
CA ARG A 179 11.84 -2.12 1.61
C ARG A 179 11.39 -3.48 2.16
N HIS A 180 12.30 -4.29 2.71
CA HIS A 180 12.01 -5.68 3.11
C HIS A 180 12.41 -6.00 4.56
N SER A 181 12.53 -4.97 5.42
CA SER A 181 12.97 -5.10 6.80
C SER A 181 12.17 -6.11 7.61
N LEU A 182 10.85 -6.18 7.44
CA LEU A 182 10.01 -7.17 8.11
C LEU A 182 10.27 -8.61 7.65
N LEU A 183 10.45 -8.82 6.35
CA LEU A 183 10.76 -10.14 5.81
C LEU A 183 12.14 -10.58 6.31
N THR A 184 13.15 -9.73 6.21
CA THR A 184 14.48 -10.00 6.73
C THR A 184 14.44 -10.27 8.23
N LEU A 185 13.70 -9.46 8.99
CA LEU A 185 13.54 -9.67 10.42
C LEU A 185 12.87 -11.02 10.71
N ALA A 186 11.78 -11.37 10.02
CA ALA A 186 11.10 -12.66 10.19
C ALA A 186 12.04 -13.84 9.99
N LEU A 187 12.85 -13.78 8.93
CA LEU A 187 13.86 -14.80 8.63
C LEU A 187 14.96 -14.85 9.68
N LEU A 188 15.49 -13.70 10.13
CA LEU A 188 16.49 -13.62 11.19
C LEU A 188 15.95 -14.15 12.53
N LEU A 189 14.65 -14.02 12.78
CA LEU A 189 13.97 -14.58 13.95
C LEU A 189 13.68 -16.09 13.80
N GLY A 190 13.94 -16.70 12.65
CA GLY A 190 13.60 -18.10 12.36
C GLY A 190 12.09 -18.34 12.21
N LYS A 191 11.31 -17.29 11.93
CA LYS A 191 9.85 -17.37 11.77
C LYS A 191 9.48 -17.51 10.30
N THR A 192 9.75 -18.69 9.73
CA THR A 192 9.49 -18.99 8.32
C THR A 192 8.01 -18.90 7.97
N GLU A 193 7.10 -19.32 8.85
CA GLU A 193 5.65 -19.17 8.63
C GLU A 193 5.23 -17.70 8.52
N HIS A 194 5.76 -16.83 9.39
CA HIS A 194 5.53 -15.38 9.30
C HIS A 194 6.14 -14.79 8.03
N ALA A 195 7.32 -15.26 7.60
CA ALA A 195 7.92 -14.85 6.33
C ALA A 195 7.03 -15.23 5.13
N VAL A 196 6.47 -16.45 5.13
CA VAL A 196 5.52 -16.89 4.11
C VAL A 196 4.25 -16.02 4.13
N ALA A 197 3.71 -15.71 5.32
CA ALA A 197 2.56 -14.82 5.45
C ALA A 197 2.85 -13.41 4.91
N LEU A 198 4.01 -12.83 5.26
CA LEU A 198 4.46 -11.55 4.70
C LEU A 198 4.47 -11.60 3.16
N CYS A 199 5.02 -12.68 2.58
CA CYS A 199 5.00 -12.87 1.13
C CYS A 199 3.59 -12.96 0.54
N ARG A 200 2.68 -13.71 1.19
CA ARG A 200 1.26 -13.81 0.78
C ARG A 200 0.50 -12.47 0.88
N HIS A 201 0.96 -11.57 1.74
CA HIS A 201 0.35 -10.24 1.91
C HIS A 201 1.06 -9.14 1.10
N GLY A 202 1.91 -9.51 0.13
CA GLY A 202 2.54 -8.57 -0.79
C GLY A 202 3.75 -7.83 -0.21
N LEU A 203 4.31 -8.28 0.91
CA LEU A 203 5.57 -7.77 1.49
C LEU A 203 6.81 -8.55 1.02
N ARG A 204 6.69 -9.29 -0.09
CA ARG A 204 7.81 -9.96 -0.76
C ARG A 204 8.54 -8.99 -1.70
N PRO A 205 9.83 -9.23 -1.97
CA PRO A 205 10.52 -8.70 -3.14
C PRO A 205 9.73 -8.96 -4.43
N ASP A 206 9.59 -7.95 -5.27
CA ASP A 206 8.83 -8.03 -6.53
C ASP A 206 9.70 -8.41 -7.74
N SER A 207 11.01 -8.40 -7.55
CA SER A 207 12.00 -8.56 -8.60
C SER A 207 13.26 -9.26 -8.07
N GLN A 208 14.04 -9.84 -8.98
CA GLN A 208 15.31 -10.48 -8.64
C GLN A 208 16.26 -9.53 -7.90
N ASN A 209 16.33 -8.26 -8.34
CA ASN A 209 17.20 -7.27 -7.72
C ASN A 209 16.82 -7.02 -6.24
N GLU A 210 15.52 -7.01 -5.93
CA GLU A 210 15.05 -6.86 -4.55
C GLU A 210 15.37 -8.12 -3.71
N TRP A 211 15.27 -9.32 -4.30
CA TRP A 211 15.74 -10.55 -3.66
C TRP A 211 17.25 -10.53 -3.38
N ASP A 212 18.04 -10.08 -4.36
CA ASP A 212 19.49 -9.94 -4.23
C ASP A 212 19.87 -8.93 -3.14
N ASP A 213 19.06 -7.87 -2.94
CA ASP A 213 19.22 -6.90 -1.86
C ASP A 213 18.96 -7.53 -0.48
N VAL A 214 17.89 -8.33 -0.34
CA VAL A 214 17.60 -9.08 0.89
C VAL A 214 18.72 -10.08 1.18
N PHE A 215 19.15 -10.83 0.16
CA PHE A 215 20.24 -11.80 0.28
C PHE A 215 21.54 -11.11 0.69
N SER A 216 21.91 -10.02 0.01
CA SER A 216 23.09 -9.22 0.32
C SER A 216 23.05 -8.65 1.74
N ALA A 217 21.87 -8.23 2.21
CA ALA A 217 21.69 -7.77 3.57
C ALA A 217 21.91 -8.89 4.60
N LEU A 218 21.40 -10.09 4.36
CA LEU A 218 21.65 -11.26 5.23
C LEU A 218 23.13 -11.70 5.21
N GLN A 219 23.79 -11.66 4.06
CA GLN A 219 25.23 -11.95 3.98
C GLN A 219 26.05 -10.91 4.76
N SER A 220 25.67 -9.63 4.69
CA SER A 220 26.31 -8.58 5.47
C SER A 220 26.05 -8.77 6.97
N PHE A 221 24.86 -9.26 7.34
CA PHE A 221 24.49 -9.60 8.70
C PHE A 221 25.37 -10.72 9.29
N LYS A 222 25.76 -11.71 8.48
CA LYS A 222 26.70 -12.79 8.87
C LYS A 222 28.08 -12.25 9.30
N GLY A 223 28.50 -11.09 8.78
CA GLY A 223 29.74 -10.44 9.15
C GLY A 223 29.71 -9.70 10.49
N LEU A 224 28.54 -9.56 11.11
CA LEU A 224 28.38 -8.88 12.40
C LEU A 224 28.72 -9.82 13.57
N THR A 225 29.19 -9.24 14.68
CA THR A 225 29.39 -9.97 15.94
C THR A 225 28.05 -10.45 16.53
N PRO A 226 28.02 -11.53 17.33
CA PRO A 226 26.79 -12.01 17.97
C PRO A 226 26.05 -10.93 18.77
N ASP A 227 26.78 -10.04 19.45
CA ASP A 227 26.18 -8.91 20.19
C ASP A 227 25.51 -7.91 19.25
N GLN A 228 26.14 -7.57 18.12
CA GLN A 228 25.55 -6.67 17.12
C GLN A 228 24.33 -7.31 16.45
N GLN A 229 24.40 -8.61 16.16
CA GLN A 229 23.27 -9.34 15.60
C GLN A 229 22.10 -9.38 16.58
N THR A 230 22.37 -9.69 17.85
CA THR A 230 21.38 -9.66 18.93
C THR A 230 20.77 -8.29 19.09
N TRP A 231 21.60 -7.25 19.01
CA TRP A 231 21.16 -5.88 19.15
C TRP A 231 20.24 -5.43 18.01
N LEU A 232 20.56 -5.78 16.75
CA LEU A 232 19.74 -5.44 15.59
C LEU A 232 18.42 -6.22 15.57
N THR A 233 18.48 -7.50 15.91
CA THR A 233 17.35 -8.41 15.78
C THR A 233 16.55 -8.55 17.06
N GLY A 234 17.03 -8.09 18.21
CA GLY A 234 16.45 -8.40 19.51
C GLY A 234 16.48 -9.89 19.88
N CYS A 235 17.26 -10.72 19.18
CA CYS A 235 17.31 -12.17 19.37
C CYS A 235 18.73 -12.66 19.63
N VAL A 236 18.89 -13.47 20.68
CA VAL A 236 20.20 -13.97 21.17
C VAL A 236 20.92 -14.83 20.12
N GLU A 237 20.17 -15.51 19.26
CA GLU A 237 20.73 -16.37 18.21
C GLU A 237 19.90 -16.22 16.92
N PRO A 238 20.19 -15.21 16.10
CA PRO A 238 19.50 -15.04 14.83
C PRO A 238 19.81 -16.18 13.87
N LYS A 239 18.78 -16.66 13.18
CA LYS A 239 18.83 -17.85 12.32
C LYS A 239 19.34 -17.52 10.91
N THR A 240 20.44 -16.77 10.82
CA THR A 240 20.97 -16.23 9.55
C THR A 240 21.26 -17.29 8.50
N ILE A 241 21.76 -18.48 8.88
CA ILE A 241 22.04 -19.57 7.94
C ILE A 241 20.72 -20.12 7.36
N GLN A 242 19.76 -20.44 8.23
CA GLN A 242 18.44 -20.94 7.82
C GLN A 242 17.69 -19.91 6.97
N ALA A 243 17.84 -18.62 7.30
CA ALA A 243 17.31 -17.52 6.51
C ALA A 243 17.88 -17.51 5.08
N ILE A 244 19.20 -17.69 4.93
CA ILE A 244 19.87 -17.75 3.62
C ILE A 244 19.43 -19.00 2.85
N GLU A 245 19.36 -20.17 3.49
CA GLU A 245 18.89 -21.42 2.87
C GLU A 245 17.45 -21.28 2.36
N TRP A 246 16.57 -20.68 3.16
CA TRP A 246 15.19 -20.39 2.77
C TRP A 246 15.13 -19.46 1.57
N LEU A 247 15.95 -18.39 1.53
CA LEU A 247 16.00 -17.50 0.35
C LEU A 247 16.44 -18.23 -0.92
N ILE A 248 17.44 -19.11 -0.83
CA ILE A 248 17.89 -19.91 -1.97
C ILE A 248 16.77 -20.83 -2.46
N GLU A 249 16.04 -21.46 -1.56
CA GLU A 249 14.87 -22.28 -1.91
C GLU A 249 13.78 -21.45 -2.60
N GLN A 250 13.47 -20.26 -2.09
CA GLN A 250 12.48 -19.37 -2.70
C GLN A 250 12.92 -18.83 -4.07
N ASP A 251 14.20 -18.53 -4.24
CA ASP A 251 14.78 -18.10 -5.52
C ASP A 251 14.69 -19.22 -6.57
N ASN A 252 15.00 -20.47 -6.17
CA ASN A 252 14.84 -21.63 -7.05
C ASN A 252 13.37 -21.84 -7.45
N LEU A 253 12.44 -21.71 -6.50
CA LEU A 253 11.00 -21.81 -6.78
C LEU A 253 10.50 -20.68 -7.68
N PHE A 254 10.99 -19.45 -7.47
CA PHE A 254 10.68 -18.30 -8.33
C PHE A 254 11.16 -18.55 -9.76
N ASN A 255 12.43 -18.94 -9.93
CA ASN A 255 13.00 -19.24 -11.25
C ASN A 255 12.26 -20.38 -11.94
N ALA A 256 11.90 -21.45 -11.21
CA ALA A 256 11.11 -22.55 -11.75
C ALA A 256 9.70 -22.12 -12.19
N MET A 257 9.10 -21.17 -11.48
CA MET A 257 7.78 -20.61 -11.80
C MET A 257 7.83 -19.70 -13.03
N GLU A 258 8.87 -18.87 -13.16
CA GLU A 258 9.12 -18.07 -14.36
C GLU A 258 9.43 -18.94 -15.59
N GLU A 259 10.29 -19.96 -15.44
CA GLU A 259 10.61 -20.92 -16.49
C GLU A 259 9.36 -21.70 -16.92
N ALA A 260 8.56 -22.19 -15.97
CA ALA A 260 7.29 -22.86 -16.28
C ALA A 260 6.31 -21.94 -17.02
N ALA A 261 6.30 -20.63 -16.71
CA ALA A 261 5.50 -19.64 -17.42
C ALA A 261 6.06 -19.29 -18.81
N GLU A 262 7.36 -19.43 -19.02
CA GLU A 262 7.99 -19.25 -20.34
C GLU A 262 7.73 -20.46 -21.25
N GLU A 263 7.82 -21.67 -20.70
CA GLU A 263 7.49 -22.93 -21.38
C GLU A 263 6.00 -23.08 -21.74
N LEU A 264 5.15 -22.19 -21.21
CA LEU A 264 3.71 -22.14 -21.47
C LEU A 264 3.40 -21.62 -22.88
N GLU A 265 3.82 -22.39 -23.90
CA GLU A 265 3.38 -22.23 -25.29
C GLU A 265 1.93 -22.73 -25.50
N ALA A 266 1.42 -23.57 -24.59
CA ALA A 266 0.04 -24.05 -24.60
C ALA A 266 -0.42 -24.56 -23.21
N PRO A 267 -1.74 -24.78 -23.01
CA PRO A 267 -2.35 -25.03 -21.69
C PRO A 267 -1.77 -26.18 -20.86
N GLN A 268 -1.02 -27.11 -21.46
CA GLN A 268 -0.42 -28.24 -20.73
C GLN A 268 0.58 -27.85 -19.62
N GLY A 269 1.11 -26.61 -19.61
CA GLY A 269 2.01 -26.13 -18.54
C GLY A 269 1.29 -25.62 -17.28
N ILE A 270 -0.04 -25.48 -17.30
CA ILE A 270 -0.85 -24.97 -16.19
C ILE A 270 -0.73 -25.84 -14.92
N PRO A 271 -0.73 -27.19 -14.98
CA PRO A 271 -0.55 -28.02 -13.79
C PRO A 271 0.78 -27.74 -13.08
N LYS A 272 1.88 -27.55 -13.83
CA LYS A 272 3.20 -27.23 -13.28
C LYS A 272 3.18 -25.90 -12.51
N LEU A 273 2.54 -24.86 -13.05
CA LEU A 273 2.35 -23.60 -12.32
C LEU A 273 1.53 -23.81 -11.03
N GLY A 274 0.48 -24.62 -11.10
CA GLY A 274 -0.32 -24.97 -9.93
C GLY A 274 0.48 -25.69 -8.84
N GLU A 275 1.30 -26.67 -9.22
CA GLU A 275 2.17 -27.41 -8.31
C GLU A 275 3.23 -26.51 -7.66
N LEU A 276 3.87 -25.63 -8.44
CA LEU A 276 4.83 -24.66 -7.91
C LEU A 276 4.16 -23.68 -6.95
N LEU A 277 2.95 -23.24 -7.26
CA LEU A 277 2.17 -22.39 -6.37
C LEU A 277 1.84 -23.10 -5.04
N ASP A 278 1.50 -24.39 -5.09
CA ASP A 278 1.22 -25.21 -3.91
C ASP A 278 2.48 -25.46 -3.06
N GLN A 279 3.67 -25.41 -3.68
CA GLN A 279 4.98 -25.40 -3.01
C GLN A 279 5.34 -24.01 -2.42
N GLY A 280 4.47 -23.01 -2.60
CA GLY A 280 4.70 -21.66 -2.10
C GLY A 280 5.60 -20.81 -2.98
N ALA A 281 5.80 -21.18 -4.26
CA ALA A 281 6.60 -20.40 -5.18
C ALA A 281 6.09 -18.96 -5.31
N SER A 282 7.01 -18.01 -5.22
CA SER A 282 6.75 -16.63 -5.59
C SER A 282 6.80 -16.46 -7.12
N PHE A 283 6.24 -15.36 -7.62
CA PHE A 283 6.15 -15.09 -9.05
C PHE A 283 6.11 -13.59 -9.32
N SER A 284 6.58 -13.20 -10.51
CA SER A 284 6.44 -11.85 -11.04
C SER A 284 5.07 -11.64 -11.69
N TYR A 285 4.92 -10.55 -12.45
CA TYR A 285 3.74 -10.33 -13.28
C TYR A 285 3.58 -11.38 -14.39
N TYR A 286 4.66 -12.05 -14.80
CA TYR A 286 4.68 -12.83 -16.04
C TYR A 286 3.82 -14.11 -15.97
N PRO A 287 3.93 -14.96 -14.93
CA PRO A 287 3.02 -16.10 -14.76
C PRO A 287 1.54 -15.69 -14.68
N MET A 288 1.24 -14.53 -14.11
CA MET A 288 -0.14 -14.01 -14.03
C MET A 288 -0.67 -13.58 -15.40
N ILE A 289 0.16 -12.96 -16.24
CA ILE A 289 -0.19 -12.65 -17.63
C ILE A 289 -0.50 -13.94 -18.37
N LYS A 290 0.35 -14.97 -18.25
CA LYS A 290 0.12 -16.24 -18.92
C LYS A 290 -1.17 -16.91 -18.48
N ALA A 291 -1.45 -16.96 -17.17
CA ALA A 291 -2.73 -17.46 -16.69
C ALA A 291 -3.91 -16.71 -17.33
N MET A 292 -3.79 -15.40 -17.54
CA MET A 292 -4.82 -14.58 -18.18
C MET A 292 -4.94 -14.77 -19.69
N GLU A 293 -3.83 -14.79 -20.43
CA GLU A 293 -3.77 -15.05 -21.88
C GLU A 293 -4.39 -16.41 -22.24
N TRP A 294 -4.48 -17.34 -21.28
CA TRP A 294 -5.08 -18.66 -21.45
C TRP A 294 -6.45 -18.81 -20.78
N GLY A 295 -7.04 -17.73 -20.26
CA GLY A 295 -8.36 -17.75 -19.61
C GLY A 295 -8.43 -18.59 -18.32
N GLN A 296 -7.30 -18.82 -17.65
CA GLN A 296 -7.20 -19.69 -16.47
C GLN A 296 -7.54 -18.94 -15.18
N LEU A 297 -8.80 -18.54 -15.04
CA LEU A 297 -9.28 -17.75 -13.91
C LEU A 297 -9.09 -18.48 -12.56
N ASP A 298 -9.20 -19.80 -12.53
CA ASP A 298 -8.96 -20.59 -11.31
C ASP A 298 -7.51 -20.53 -10.86
N LEU A 299 -6.56 -20.63 -11.80
CA LEU A 299 -5.13 -20.48 -11.50
C LEU A 299 -4.82 -19.05 -11.07
N LEU A 300 -5.37 -18.05 -11.77
CA LEU A 300 -5.17 -16.66 -11.39
C LEU A 300 -5.75 -16.37 -9.99
N GLU A 301 -6.92 -16.91 -9.65
CA GLU A 301 -7.49 -16.75 -8.32
C GLU A 301 -6.57 -17.37 -7.27
N ARG A 302 -6.04 -18.57 -7.53
CA ARG A 302 -5.04 -19.19 -6.65
C ARG A 302 -3.82 -18.30 -6.50
N MET A 303 -3.29 -17.73 -7.58
CA MET A 303 -2.16 -16.79 -7.54
C MET A 303 -2.49 -15.59 -6.64
N PHE A 304 -3.66 -14.98 -6.77
CA PHE A 304 -4.06 -13.88 -5.88
C PHE A 304 -4.17 -14.30 -4.40
N LYS A 305 -4.73 -15.49 -4.12
CA LYS A 305 -4.78 -16.04 -2.75
C LYS A 305 -3.40 -16.31 -2.16
N SER A 306 -2.42 -16.63 -3.00
CA SER A 306 -1.01 -16.81 -2.61
C SER A 306 -0.21 -15.50 -2.58
N GLY A 307 -0.87 -14.34 -2.68
CA GLY A 307 -0.24 -13.02 -2.58
C GLY A 307 0.23 -12.39 -3.88
N GLY A 308 -0.25 -12.90 -5.02
CA GLY A 308 -0.08 -12.21 -6.30
C GLY A 308 -0.68 -10.80 -6.22
N ASN A 309 0.12 -9.78 -6.53
CA ASN A 309 -0.34 -8.39 -6.53
C ASN A 309 -1.16 -8.11 -7.80
N PRO A 310 -2.47 -7.86 -7.71
CA PRO A 310 -3.31 -7.64 -8.89
C PRO A 310 -3.14 -6.23 -9.51
N ASN A 311 -2.31 -5.39 -8.87
CA ASN A 311 -1.87 -4.07 -9.34
C ASN A 311 -0.41 -4.08 -9.81
N VAL A 312 0.21 -5.25 -9.99
CA VAL A 312 1.58 -5.33 -10.51
C VAL A 312 1.67 -4.64 -11.88
N THR A 313 2.80 -4.01 -12.15
CA THR A 313 3.08 -3.38 -13.44
C THR A 313 3.94 -4.30 -14.31
N TYR A 314 3.70 -4.25 -15.61
CA TYR A 314 4.57 -4.84 -16.62
C TYR A 314 5.95 -4.18 -16.63
N LYS A 315 6.93 -4.75 -17.35
CA LYS A 315 8.25 -4.13 -17.56
C LYS A 315 8.20 -2.70 -18.12
N SER A 316 7.13 -2.34 -18.82
CA SER A 316 6.92 -0.96 -19.32
C SER A 316 6.43 0.02 -18.24
N GLY A 317 6.04 -0.49 -17.06
CA GLY A 317 5.31 0.23 -16.02
C GLY A 317 3.78 0.18 -16.18
N ALA A 318 3.27 -0.45 -17.24
CA ALA A 318 1.84 -0.48 -17.50
C ALA A 318 1.15 -1.42 -16.50
N PRO A 319 0.03 -1.02 -15.87
CA PRO A 319 -0.73 -1.91 -15.01
C PRO A 319 -1.08 -3.23 -15.70
N LEU A 320 -0.97 -4.34 -14.98
CA LEU A 320 -1.28 -5.68 -15.49
C LEU A 320 -2.65 -5.70 -16.19
N MET A 321 -3.69 -5.17 -15.54
CA MET A 321 -5.03 -5.09 -16.09
C MET A 321 -5.09 -4.29 -17.40
N ALA A 322 -4.34 -3.19 -17.52
CA ALA A 322 -4.34 -2.39 -18.73
C ALA A 322 -3.71 -3.12 -19.92
N ARG A 323 -2.70 -3.95 -19.67
CA ARG A 323 -2.01 -4.75 -20.68
C ARG A 323 -2.89 -5.85 -21.27
N ILE A 324 -3.77 -6.42 -20.46
CA ILE A 324 -4.68 -7.52 -20.84
C ILE A 324 -6.09 -7.03 -21.15
N ALA A 325 -6.42 -5.76 -20.90
CA ALA A 325 -7.76 -5.21 -21.13
C ALA A 325 -8.24 -5.32 -22.59
N GLY A 326 -7.33 -5.41 -23.56
CA GLY A 326 -7.66 -5.62 -24.97
C GLY A 326 -7.73 -7.10 -25.39
N ASP A 327 -7.33 -8.03 -24.51
CA ASP A 327 -7.18 -9.46 -24.80
C ASP A 327 -8.53 -10.19 -24.78
N GLU A 328 -8.80 -11.06 -25.75
CA GLU A 328 -10.08 -11.79 -25.88
C GLU A 328 -10.44 -12.62 -24.64
N TYR A 329 -9.43 -13.08 -23.89
CA TYR A 329 -9.62 -13.86 -22.66
C TYR A 329 -9.88 -12.99 -21.42
N PHE A 330 -9.75 -11.66 -21.53
CA PHE A 330 -10.12 -10.74 -20.46
C PHE A 330 -11.63 -10.50 -20.44
N THR A 331 -12.36 -11.42 -19.80
CA THR A 331 -13.83 -11.39 -19.70
C THR A 331 -14.33 -10.54 -18.52
N LEU A 332 -15.66 -10.39 -18.39
CA LEU A 332 -16.26 -9.70 -17.23
C LEU A 332 -16.05 -10.47 -15.91
N GLU A 333 -15.91 -11.79 -15.98
CA GLU A 333 -15.56 -12.66 -14.85
C GLU A 333 -14.10 -12.46 -14.44
N ALA A 334 -13.20 -12.28 -15.41
CA ALA A 334 -11.82 -11.89 -15.12
C ALA A 334 -11.78 -10.54 -14.40
N LEU A 335 -12.52 -9.55 -14.92
CA LEU A 335 -12.62 -8.24 -14.27
C LEU A 335 -13.18 -8.33 -12.84
N ASP A 336 -14.22 -9.14 -12.60
CA ASP A 336 -14.73 -9.40 -11.24
C ASP A 336 -13.65 -9.93 -10.32
N LEU A 337 -12.86 -10.88 -10.81
CA LEU A 337 -11.78 -11.47 -10.04
C LEU A 337 -10.75 -10.41 -9.64
N PHE A 338 -10.27 -9.61 -10.59
CA PHE A 338 -9.32 -8.53 -10.30
C PHE A 338 -9.90 -7.51 -9.29
N LEU A 339 -11.14 -7.06 -9.48
CA LEU A 339 -11.80 -6.11 -8.57
C LEU A 339 -11.99 -6.72 -7.16
N LYS A 340 -12.35 -8.01 -7.07
CA LYS A 340 -12.46 -8.76 -5.81
C LYS A 340 -11.15 -8.74 -5.01
N TYR A 341 -10.00 -8.84 -5.68
CA TYR A 341 -8.67 -8.77 -5.03
C TYR A 341 -8.09 -7.35 -4.94
N GLY A 342 -8.91 -6.33 -5.23
CA GLY A 342 -8.60 -4.92 -4.99
C GLY A 342 -7.81 -4.24 -6.10
N THR A 343 -7.89 -4.71 -7.35
CA THR A 343 -7.29 -3.98 -8.47
C THR A 343 -7.84 -2.57 -8.55
N ASN A 344 -6.94 -1.61 -8.74
CA ASN A 344 -7.28 -0.25 -9.09
C ASN A 344 -7.23 -0.12 -10.61
N PRO A 345 -8.35 0.09 -11.30
CA PRO A 345 -8.36 0.19 -12.76
C PRO A 345 -7.79 1.53 -13.29
N THR A 346 -7.50 2.51 -12.44
CA THR A 346 -6.86 3.79 -12.83
C THR A 346 -5.36 3.84 -12.57
N MET A 347 -4.87 3.12 -11.55
CA MET A 347 -3.49 3.13 -11.04
C MET A 347 -2.86 4.53 -10.87
N GLY A 348 -3.46 5.39 -10.04
CA GLY A 348 -2.76 6.53 -9.41
C GLY A 348 -2.59 7.80 -10.26
N GLU A 349 -2.23 8.90 -9.59
CA GLU A 349 -1.87 10.16 -10.25
C GLU A 349 -0.63 9.96 -11.12
N GLY A 350 -0.77 10.14 -12.44
CA GLY A 350 0.33 10.02 -13.41
C GLY A 350 0.23 8.83 -14.37
N ALA A 351 -0.53 7.77 -14.07
CA ALA A 351 -0.77 6.64 -15.00
C ALA A 351 -1.84 6.94 -16.08
N GLU A 352 -2.17 8.21 -16.27
CA GLU A 352 -3.13 8.67 -17.27
C GLU A 352 -2.49 9.65 -18.27
N SER A 353 -1.17 9.88 -18.21
CA SER A 353 -0.46 10.62 -19.25
C SER A 353 -0.46 9.81 -20.55
N TYR A 354 -1.04 10.36 -21.62
CA TYR A 354 -1.20 9.67 -22.90
C TYR A 354 0.10 9.62 -23.70
N PHE A 355 0.99 10.62 -23.56
CA PHE A 355 2.20 10.72 -24.41
C PHE A 355 3.40 11.47 -23.79
N GLY A 356 3.78 11.15 -22.55
CA GLY A 356 5.05 11.59 -21.95
C GLY A 356 5.98 10.42 -21.63
N ASP A 357 6.78 9.99 -22.61
CA ASP A 357 7.92 9.05 -22.54
C ASP A 357 7.75 7.70 -21.79
N GLY A 358 6.58 7.41 -21.20
CA GLY A 358 6.26 6.21 -20.42
C GLY A 358 4.81 5.76 -20.67
N TRP A 359 4.66 4.74 -21.50
CA TRP A 359 3.42 4.24 -22.11
C TRP A 359 2.50 3.45 -21.16
N ASN A 360 2.04 4.08 -20.08
CA ASN A 360 1.26 3.36 -19.07
C ASN A 360 -0.21 3.79 -19.14
N LEU A 361 -0.95 3.25 -20.11
CA LEU A 361 -2.41 3.40 -20.16
C LEU A 361 -3.02 2.79 -18.88
N SER A 362 -4.01 3.48 -18.31
CA SER A 362 -4.87 2.89 -17.29
C SER A 362 -5.76 1.80 -17.89
N ALA A 363 -6.28 0.89 -17.06
CA ALA A 363 -7.19 -0.14 -17.56
C ALA A 363 -8.48 0.48 -18.13
N LEU A 364 -8.96 1.58 -17.53
CA LEU A 364 -10.10 2.32 -18.07
C LEU A 364 -9.82 2.86 -19.48
N ALA A 365 -8.64 3.46 -19.70
CA ALA A 365 -8.24 3.94 -21.01
C ALA A 365 -8.19 2.81 -22.03
N SER A 366 -7.65 1.64 -21.65
CA SER A 366 -7.66 0.45 -22.50
C SER A 366 -9.07 -0.06 -22.82
N PHE A 367 -10.02 -0.03 -21.86
CA PHE A 367 -11.42 -0.39 -22.12
C PHE A 367 -12.09 0.59 -23.09
N VAL A 368 -11.83 1.89 -22.95
CA VAL A 368 -12.33 2.91 -23.88
C VAL A 368 -11.72 2.68 -25.26
N TRP A 369 -10.39 2.54 -25.35
CA TRP A 369 -9.69 2.35 -26.61
C TRP A 369 -10.21 1.15 -27.40
N SER A 370 -10.46 0.03 -26.71
CA SER A 370 -10.93 -1.23 -27.29
C SER A 370 -12.45 -1.33 -27.45
N GLY A 371 -13.23 -0.32 -27.04
CA GLY A 371 -14.69 -0.34 -27.13
C GLY A 371 -15.37 -1.32 -26.14
N ARG A 372 -14.69 -1.73 -25.07
CA ARG A 372 -15.20 -2.67 -24.07
C ARG A 372 -16.10 -1.99 -23.04
N PHE A 373 -17.24 -1.52 -23.51
CA PHE A 373 -18.15 -0.67 -22.73
C PHE A 373 -18.63 -1.30 -21.41
N GLU A 374 -19.00 -2.58 -21.42
CA GLU A 374 -19.46 -3.26 -20.20
C GLU A 374 -18.33 -3.43 -19.16
N HIS A 375 -17.08 -3.58 -19.60
CA HIS A 375 -15.93 -3.62 -18.70
C HIS A 375 -15.69 -2.26 -18.05
N LEU A 376 -15.79 -1.18 -18.84
CA LEU A 376 -15.69 0.18 -18.33
C LEU A 376 -16.74 0.48 -17.27
N LYS A 377 -18.03 0.21 -17.56
CA LYS A 377 -19.13 0.41 -16.60
C LYS A 377 -18.84 -0.31 -15.29
N LYS A 378 -18.51 -1.59 -15.40
CA LYS A 378 -18.26 -2.46 -14.25
C LYS A 378 -17.06 -2.01 -13.42
N ALA A 379 -15.99 -1.57 -14.06
CA ALA A 379 -14.82 -1.02 -13.37
C ALA A 379 -15.14 0.30 -12.64
N CYS A 380 -15.98 1.17 -13.24
CA CYS A 380 -16.41 2.42 -12.62
C CYS A 380 -17.43 2.25 -11.49
N ASP A 381 -18.29 1.22 -11.57
CA ASP A 381 -19.29 0.88 -10.56
C ASP A 381 -18.74 -0.06 -9.45
N GLY A 382 -17.45 -0.42 -9.53
CA GLY A 382 -16.79 -1.35 -8.63
C GLY A 382 -16.62 -0.85 -7.18
N PRO A 383 -16.12 -1.72 -6.28
CA PRO A 383 -15.98 -1.43 -4.84
C PRO A 383 -14.85 -0.44 -4.51
N VAL A 384 -13.92 -0.21 -5.45
CA VAL A 384 -12.90 0.83 -5.32
C VAL A 384 -13.59 2.17 -5.57
N ALA A 385 -13.43 3.13 -4.66
CA ALA A 385 -14.16 4.39 -4.60
C ALA A 385 -14.53 4.98 -5.99
N PRO A 386 -15.75 5.55 -6.16
CA PRO A 386 -16.26 5.97 -7.46
C PRO A 386 -15.21 6.74 -8.26
N ILE A 387 -14.84 6.19 -9.40
CA ILE A 387 -13.79 6.78 -10.21
C ILE A 387 -14.34 8.02 -10.90
N ALA A 388 -13.79 9.18 -10.53
CA ALA A 388 -14.13 10.42 -11.19
C ALA A 388 -13.52 10.44 -12.60
N LEU A 389 -14.34 10.18 -13.61
CA LEU A 389 -13.99 10.33 -15.03
C LEU A 389 -13.87 11.80 -15.46
N ARG A 390 -14.27 12.72 -14.58
CA ARG A 390 -14.18 14.16 -14.73
C ARG A 390 -13.40 14.75 -13.56
N ARG A 391 -12.30 15.44 -13.84
CA ARG A 391 -11.42 16.03 -12.81
C ARG A 391 -11.42 17.53 -12.88
N ASP A 392 -11.33 18.20 -11.74
CA ASP A 392 -11.05 19.63 -11.73
C ASP A 392 -9.55 19.89 -11.90
N LYS A 393 -9.19 21.06 -12.43
CA LYS A 393 -7.79 21.46 -12.64
C LYS A 393 -6.98 21.52 -11.33
N ALA A 394 -7.65 21.67 -10.18
CA ALA A 394 -7.00 21.70 -8.87
C ALA A 394 -6.48 20.31 -8.47
N GLY A 395 -7.10 19.23 -8.94
CA GLY A 395 -6.58 17.86 -8.86
C GLY A 395 -5.50 17.51 -9.89
N TYR A 396 -4.99 18.48 -10.65
CA TYR A 396 -3.86 18.30 -11.58
C TYR A 396 -2.72 19.27 -11.27
N GLU A 397 -2.72 19.97 -10.13
CA GLU A 397 -1.62 20.89 -9.81
C GLU A 397 -0.31 20.09 -9.71
N PRO A 398 0.66 20.28 -10.64
CA PRO A 398 1.99 19.77 -10.43
C PRO A 398 2.49 20.45 -9.15
N SER A 399 2.92 19.66 -8.19
CA SER A 399 3.36 20.09 -6.87
C SER A 399 4.59 20.99 -6.92
N PHE A 400 4.48 22.24 -7.38
CA PHE A 400 5.54 23.23 -7.25
C PHE A 400 4.97 24.64 -7.05
N GLY A 401 4.66 24.92 -5.79
CA GLY A 401 4.88 26.21 -5.11
C GLY A 401 4.33 27.49 -5.74
N ASP A 402 3.07 27.84 -5.42
CA ASP A 402 2.76 29.20 -4.93
C ASP A 402 1.31 29.29 -4.41
N THR A 403 1.09 28.93 -3.15
CA THR A 403 -0.22 28.96 -2.49
C THR A 403 -0.48 30.30 -1.83
N LYS A 404 -0.71 31.39 -2.60
CA LYS A 404 -1.14 32.66 -1.97
C LYS A 404 -1.82 33.65 -2.93
N LYS A 405 -2.92 33.25 -3.58
CA LYS A 405 -4.03 34.15 -3.98
C LYS A 405 -5.25 33.36 -4.49
N LYS A 406 -6.32 33.30 -3.68
CA LYS A 406 -7.63 32.75 -4.07
C LYS A 406 -8.31 33.67 -5.09
N SER A 407 -7.90 33.59 -6.35
CA SER A 407 -8.65 34.23 -7.44
C SER A 407 -9.87 33.37 -7.78
N LYS A 408 -11.05 34.01 -7.95
CA LYS A 408 -12.30 33.38 -8.42
C LYS A 408 -12.21 33.03 -9.91
N LYS A 409 -11.17 32.33 -10.35
CA LYS A 409 -11.11 31.84 -11.73
C LYS A 409 -12.17 30.75 -11.92
N PRO A 410 -12.85 30.69 -13.08
CA PRO A 410 -13.74 29.60 -13.39
C PRO A 410 -12.99 28.27 -13.26
N LYS A 411 -13.64 27.26 -12.67
CA LYS A 411 -13.07 25.91 -12.57
C LYS A 411 -12.94 25.35 -13.98
N VAL A 412 -11.73 24.98 -14.35
CA VAL A 412 -11.45 24.23 -15.58
C VAL A 412 -11.54 22.74 -15.22
N TYR A 413 -12.19 21.97 -16.09
CA TYR A 413 -12.39 20.54 -15.91
C TYR A 413 -11.75 19.78 -17.06
N TYR A 414 -11.30 18.56 -16.77
CA TYR A 414 -10.70 17.65 -17.72
C TYR A 414 -11.47 16.33 -17.77
N SER A 415 -11.67 15.79 -18.98
CA SER A 415 -12.41 14.55 -19.23
C SER A 415 -11.73 13.70 -20.31
N GLN A 416 -10.51 13.24 -20.03
CA GLN A 416 -9.68 12.49 -20.98
C GLN A 416 -10.38 11.25 -21.57
N MET A 417 -11.09 10.48 -20.73
CA MET A 417 -11.80 9.28 -21.18
C MET A 417 -12.95 9.60 -22.14
N LEU A 418 -13.59 10.78 -22.00
CA LEU A 418 -14.63 11.25 -22.93
C LEU A 418 -14.02 11.64 -24.27
N ALA A 419 -12.93 12.42 -24.26
CA ALA A 419 -12.20 12.76 -25.49
C ALA A 419 -11.77 11.50 -26.25
N LEU A 420 -11.26 10.50 -25.52
CA LEU A 420 -10.84 9.24 -26.12
C LEU A 420 -12.00 8.43 -26.70
N ALA A 421 -13.14 8.34 -26.00
CA ALA A 421 -14.33 7.65 -26.50
C ALA A 421 -14.84 8.28 -27.80
N LEU A 422 -14.84 9.62 -27.87
CA LEU A 422 -15.23 10.37 -29.07
C LEU A 422 -14.23 10.14 -30.23
N GLN A 423 -12.93 10.17 -29.96
CA GLN A 423 -11.88 9.91 -30.96
C GLN A 423 -11.98 8.50 -31.56
N LYS A 424 -12.46 7.53 -30.77
CA LYS A 424 -12.59 6.13 -31.17
C LYS A 424 -13.97 5.74 -31.69
N ASP A 425 -14.84 6.73 -31.91
CA ASP A 425 -16.19 6.52 -32.44
C ASP A 425 -17.08 5.63 -31.55
N HIS A 426 -16.88 5.71 -30.22
CA HIS A 426 -17.66 4.95 -29.22
C HIS A 426 -18.82 5.79 -28.65
N GLY A 427 -19.77 6.19 -29.49
CA GLY A 427 -20.89 7.09 -29.15
C GLY A 427 -21.67 6.71 -27.88
N ALA A 428 -22.10 5.45 -27.77
CA ALA A 428 -22.82 4.96 -26.60
C ALA A 428 -22.02 5.10 -25.28
N MET A 429 -20.71 4.94 -25.36
CA MET A 429 -19.80 5.08 -24.22
C MET A 429 -19.66 6.55 -23.82
N ALA A 430 -19.47 7.45 -24.79
CA ALA A 430 -19.43 8.89 -24.57
C ALA A 430 -20.74 9.40 -23.95
N ALA A 431 -21.89 8.98 -24.48
CA ALA A 431 -23.21 9.30 -23.95
C ALA A 431 -23.38 8.88 -22.48
N TRP A 432 -22.93 7.68 -22.13
CA TRP A 432 -22.96 7.20 -20.75
C TRP A 432 -22.06 7.99 -19.80
N MET A 433 -20.83 8.33 -20.21
CA MET A 433 -19.94 9.17 -19.39
C MET A 433 -20.59 10.53 -19.09
N ILE A 434 -21.24 11.15 -20.08
CA ILE A 434 -21.94 12.43 -19.93
C ILE A 434 -23.12 12.28 -18.95
N GLN A 435 -23.99 11.28 -19.18
CA GLN A 435 -25.22 11.12 -18.40
C GLN A 435 -24.99 10.63 -16.97
N LYS A 436 -24.03 9.74 -16.77
CA LYS A 436 -23.79 9.05 -15.50
C LYS A 436 -22.69 9.70 -14.66
N HIS A 437 -21.62 10.15 -15.29
CA HIS A 437 -20.44 10.70 -14.61
C HIS A 437 -20.32 12.22 -14.76
N GLY A 438 -21.25 12.88 -15.46
CA GLY A 438 -21.33 14.33 -15.55
C GLY A 438 -20.18 14.97 -16.33
N CYS A 439 -19.50 14.20 -17.18
CA CYS A 439 -18.58 14.69 -18.20
C CYS A 439 -19.31 15.62 -19.18
N ARG A 440 -18.57 16.56 -19.78
CA ARG A 440 -19.14 17.53 -20.71
C ARG A 440 -18.28 17.67 -21.95
N LEU A 441 -18.92 18.02 -23.07
CA LEU A 441 -18.24 18.25 -24.34
C LEU A 441 -17.29 19.47 -24.32
N ASP A 442 -17.51 20.41 -23.39
CA ASP A 442 -16.63 21.57 -23.14
C ASP A 442 -15.57 21.33 -22.06
N ASP A 443 -15.52 20.14 -21.45
CA ASP A 443 -14.36 19.74 -20.64
C ASP A 443 -13.14 19.61 -21.55
N LEU A 444 -11.95 19.89 -21.03
CA LEU A 444 -10.71 19.90 -21.80
C LEU A 444 -10.04 18.53 -21.82
N GLU A 445 -9.33 18.24 -22.90
CA GLU A 445 -8.35 17.17 -22.97
C GLU A 445 -7.04 17.64 -22.29
N PRO A 446 -6.44 16.86 -21.37
CA PRO A 446 -5.27 17.30 -20.60
C PRO A 446 -4.02 17.71 -21.40
N GLU A 447 -3.73 17.06 -22.52
CA GLU A 447 -2.47 17.22 -23.26
C GLU A 447 -2.48 18.47 -24.13
N ASN A 448 -3.54 18.67 -24.90
CA ASN A 448 -3.62 19.78 -25.86
C ASN A 448 -4.54 20.93 -25.40
N GLY A 449 -5.36 20.70 -24.37
CA GLY A 449 -6.29 21.69 -23.84
C GLY A 449 -7.48 22.00 -24.76
N GLU A 450 -7.70 21.18 -25.80
CA GLU A 450 -8.87 21.30 -26.68
C GLU A 450 -10.12 20.75 -25.99
N PRO A 451 -11.32 21.28 -26.31
CA PRO A 451 -12.57 20.74 -25.77
C PRO A 451 -12.79 19.32 -26.31
N CYS A 452 -13.36 18.44 -25.48
CA CYS A 452 -13.67 17.05 -25.85
C CYS A 452 -14.47 16.94 -27.16
N SER A 453 -15.34 17.92 -27.46
CA SER A 453 -16.10 17.96 -28.73
C SER A 453 -15.23 17.97 -30.00
N ALA A 454 -13.97 18.45 -29.92
CA ALA A 454 -13.08 18.50 -31.07
C ALA A 454 -12.62 17.11 -31.54
N PHE A 455 -12.74 16.10 -30.67
CA PHE A 455 -12.30 14.73 -30.94
C PHE A 455 -13.38 13.84 -31.56
N GLY A 456 -14.65 14.28 -31.56
CA GLY A 456 -15.76 13.52 -32.13
C GLY A 456 -16.12 13.95 -33.55
N GLN A 457 -16.64 13.03 -34.35
CA GLN A 457 -17.16 13.30 -35.70
C GLN A 457 -18.44 12.48 -35.95
N GLY A 458 -19.18 12.83 -37.01
CA GLY A 458 -20.32 12.05 -37.49
C GLY A 458 -21.42 11.81 -36.44
N ASP A 459 -21.96 10.60 -36.43
CA ASP A 459 -23.08 10.22 -35.56
C ASP A 459 -22.68 10.19 -34.08
N THR A 460 -21.43 9.85 -33.77
CA THR A 460 -20.92 9.80 -32.38
C THR A 460 -20.98 11.14 -31.67
N ILE A 461 -20.59 12.24 -32.32
CA ILE A 461 -20.67 13.57 -31.68
C ILE A 461 -22.11 14.04 -31.54
N GLU A 462 -22.99 13.68 -32.47
CA GLU A 462 -24.43 14.00 -32.37
C GLU A 462 -25.10 13.22 -31.23
N GLU A 463 -24.75 11.95 -31.04
CA GLU A 463 -25.19 11.14 -29.90
C GLU A 463 -24.73 11.76 -28.57
N ALA A 464 -23.47 12.17 -28.49
CA ALA A 464 -22.92 12.81 -27.29
C ALA A 464 -23.59 14.18 -27.00
N LYS A 465 -23.88 14.99 -28.03
CA LYS A 465 -24.64 16.25 -27.89
C LYS A 465 -26.05 15.99 -27.37
N ALA A 466 -26.74 14.98 -27.92
CA ALA A 466 -28.07 14.60 -27.48
C ALA A 466 -28.06 14.14 -26.01
N ALA A 467 -27.06 13.36 -25.62
CA ALA A 467 -26.87 12.91 -24.24
C ALA A 467 -26.62 14.08 -23.27
N GLN A 468 -25.82 15.08 -23.67
CA GLN A 468 -25.58 16.28 -22.86
C GLN A 468 -26.85 17.12 -22.70
N LEU A 469 -27.60 17.35 -23.78
CA LEU A 469 -28.87 18.07 -23.71
C LEU A 469 -29.86 17.39 -22.76
N GLN A 470 -29.97 16.05 -22.83
CA GLN A 470 -30.81 15.28 -21.91
C GLN A 470 -30.36 15.41 -20.45
N ALA A 471 -29.05 15.36 -20.18
CA ALA A 471 -28.50 15.53 -18.85
C ALA A 471 -28.77 16.95 -18.29
N GLU A 472 -28.62 17.99 -19.11
CA GLU A 472 -28.92 19.37 -18.77
C GLU A 472 -30.42 19.59 -18.49
N MET A 473 -31.30 19.05 -19.35
CA MET A 473 -32.75 19.08 -19.11
C MET A 473 -33.11 18.40 -17.79
N LYS A 474 -32.55 17.21 -17.51
CA LYS A 474 -32.78 16.49 -16.24
C LYS A 474 -32.27 17.26 -15.03
N ALA A 475 -31.14 17.97 -15.15
CA ALA A 475 -30.59 18.80 -14.08
C ALA A 475 -31.40 20.10 -13.84
N SER A 476 -32.07 20.62 -14.87
CA SER A 476 -32.93 21.80 -14.79
C SER A 476 -34.30 21.53 -14.15
N LEU A 477 -34.73 20.26 -14.11
CA LEU A 477 -35.97 19.89 -13.43
C LEU A 477 -35.84 20.24 -11.93
N PRO A 478 -36.84 20.90 -11.33
CA PRO A 478 -36.82 21.20 -9.92
C PRO A 478 -36.64 19.88 -9.15
N LYS A 479 -35.61 19.82 -8.30
CA LYS A 479 -35.42 18.66 -7.41
C LYS A 479 -36.76 18.44 -6.70
N PRO A 480 -37.35 17.24 -6.76
CA PRO A 480 -38.62 16.99 -6.10
C PRO A 480 -38.45 17.48 -4.68
N GLU A 481 -39.25 18.49 -4.28
CA GLU A 481 -39.24 18.95 -2.90
C GLU A 481 -39.43 17.69 -2.07
N LEU A 482 -38.38 17.29 -1.36
CA LEU A 482 -38.47 16.27 -0.33
C LEU A 482 -39.49 16.85 0.63
N ARG A 483 -40.76 16.49 0.42
CA ARG A 483 -41.84 16.72 1.37
C ARG A 483 -41.39 15.96 2.58
N THR A 484 -40.64 16.66 3.43
CA THR A 484 -40.39 16.25 4.78
C THR A 484 -41.79 16.11 5.34
N THR A 485 -42.23 14.87 5.53
CA THR A 485 -43.43 14.55 6.29
C THR A 485 -43.12 14.87 7.75
N SER A 486 -42.91 16.17 8.00
CA SER A 486 -42.88 16.75 9.31
C SER A 486 -44.33 16.97 9.72
N SER A 487 -44.69 16.28 10.79
CA SER A 487 -45.89 16.44 11.59
C SER A 487 -47.11 15.57 11.23
N LEU A 488 -47.42 14.70 12.19
CA LEU A 488 -48.69 14.51 12.92
C LEU A 488 -48.89 12.99 13.13
N ALA A 489 -48.96 12.41 14.33
CA ALA A 489 -49.25 12.97 15.63
C ALA A 489 -48.71 12.07 16.75
N ASN A 490 -47.95 12.66 17.68
CA ASN A 490 -48.07 12.31 19.09
C ASN A 490 -49.28 13.08 19.62
N THR A 491 -50.28 12.36 20.13
CA THR A 491 -51.30 12.89 21.04
C THR A 491 -51.33 11.93 22.23
N PRO A 492 -51.38 12.43 23.48
CA PRO A 492 -51.09 11.68 24.70
C PRO A 492 -52.05 10.52 25.02
#